data_AF-A0A7C4BMV8-F1
#
_entry.id   AF-A0A7C4BMV8-F1
#
_cell.length_a   1.000
_cell.length_b   1.000
_cell.length_c   1.000
_cell.angle_alpha   90.00
_cell.angle_beta   90.00
_cell.angle_gamma   90.00
#
_symmetry.space_group_name_H-M   'P 1'
#
loop_
_entity.id
_entity.type
_entity.pdbx_description
1 polymer ?
#
loop_
_entity_poly.entity_id
_entity_poly.type
_entity_poly.pdbx_seq_one_letter_code
_entity_poly.pdbx_strand_id
1 'polypeptide(L)'
;QTYNNNCTPECIIPIKFSGINQNISLSDIKLDYEVLGIVKSENKIYEVVKNEPLISSKFLNIDFSKLGILVPNEPGIKNLELNLGNTKLLTKNIEISPNFENKIIEIVPNNPPALFGVTYMAITDKTYQNATYIWNFGDSSPEIITNSNIVRHKFESPGTYELKLKLIINGTEYSKTQSIVTGNARDYIDRIIKEKKQDLSSIEAKINNFPEWIKKYLFEKLEIDNSKKMINSLESRYKEAISDSEYDSIISELSKLNIPYNFEVSQEISPIEIFPYEEQINLEALKSMDNFVYEGEIKDFYDAVNFWILNNLKIILESKTYSFYFRDEINQIPLFSHSKITLIPEGEIDKIYFLINQDVSKTLIKSEDKFENFEDKTLGFIFNNFNSKKEFEFLSPGRLDYLNPPVFISPKFSDLNIKNKIEILCNNDGICDKTLGENYKNCSNDCKPVFLTFTFLLVLFIIAFS
;
A
#
# COMPACT_ATOMS: atom_id res chain seq x y z
N GLN A 1 -0.39 -18.20 -74.45
CA GLN A 1 -0.20 -19.40 -73.59
C GLN A 1 0.61 -20.41 -74.38
N THR A 2 1.63 -20.99 -73.78
CA THR A 2 2.43 -22.08 -74.39
C THR A 2 1.87 -23.40 -73.87
N TYR A 3 1.18 -24.16 -74.74
CA TYR A 3 0.47 -25.38 -74.33
C TYR A 3 1.37 -26.62 -74.24
N ASN A 4 2.68 -26.52 -74.51
CA ASN A 4 3.67 -27.60 -74.40
C ASN A 4 3.19 -28.97 -74.94
N ASN A 5 2.44 -28.96 -76.04
CA ASN A 5 1.79 -30.13 -76.67
C ASN A 5 0.85 -30.95 -75.75
N ASN A 6 0.42 -30.42 -74.61
CA ASN A 6 -0.59 -31.02 -73.74
C ASN A 6 -1.90 -30.24 -73.82
N CYS A 7 -2.80 -30.70 -74.68
CA CYS A 7 -4.11 -30.10 -74.94
C CYS A 7 -5.26 -30.93 -74.35
N THR A 8 -5.22 -31.25 -73.05
CA THR A 8 -6.26 -32.07 -72.43
C THR A 8 -7.17 -31.20 -71.55
N PRO A 9 -8.49 -31.14 -71.80
CA PRO A 9 -9.26 -31.79 -72.87
C PRO A 9 -9.17 -31.08 -74.24
N GLU A 10 -8.82 -29.78 -74.27
CA GLU A 10 -8.66 -29.01 -75.50
C GLU A 10 -7.67 -27.84 -75.33
N CYS A 11 -7.19 -27.29 -76.44
CA CYS A 11 -6.34 -26.10 -76.47
C CYS A 11 -7.15 -24.90 -76.98
N ILE A 12 -7.21 -23.83 -76.18
CA ILE A 12 -7.92 -22.60 -76.53
C ILE A 12 -6.95 -21.69 -77.27
N ILE A 13 -7.34 -21.12 -78.41
CA ILE A 13 -6.51 -20.15 -79.14
C ILE A 13 -7.07 -18.75 -78.84
N PRO A 14 -6.44 -17.95 -77.95
CA PRO A 14 -6.95 -16.62 -77.64
C PRO A 14 -6.71 -15.67 -78.82
N ILE A 15 -7.79 -15.17 -79.41
CA ILE A 15 -7.76 -14.13 -80.45
C ILE A 15 -8.19 -12.82 -79.81
N LYS A 16 -7.37 -11.77 -79.95
CA LYS A 16 -7.70 -10.42 -79.51
C LYS A 16 -7.79 -9.50 -80.71
N PHE A 17 -8.95 -8.88 -80.89
CA PHE A 17 -9.12 -7.76 -81.81
C PHE A 17 -8.75 -6.46 -81.10
N SER A 18 -8.04 -5.57 -81.79
CA SER A 18 -7.70 -4.24 -81.30
C SER A 18 -7.88 -3.22 -82.41
N GLY A 19 -8.49 -2.08 -82.12
CA GLY A 19 -8.75 -1.03 -83.08
C GLY A 19 -9.35 0.21 -82.41
N ILE A 20 -9.84 1.14 -83.22
CA ILE A 20 -10.60 2.29 -82.75
C ILE A 20 -11.92 1.86 -82.10
N ASN A 21 -12.52 2.74 -81.29
CA ASN A 21 -13.76 2.43 -80.59
C ASN A 21 -14.93 2.36 -81.58
N GLN A 22 -15.41 1.15 -81.87
CA GLN A 22 -16.48 0.89 -82.83
C GLN A 22 -17.22 -0.41 -82.47
N ASN A 23 -18.49 -0.51 -82.85
CA ASN A 23 -19.26 -1.74 -82.70
C ASN A 23 -19.02 -2.65 -83.89
N ILE A 24 -18.53 -3.86 -83.65
CA ILE A 24 -18.29 -4.89 -84.67
C ILE A 24 -19.21 -6.06 -84.37
N SER A 25 -20.00 -6.49 -85.36
CA SER A 25 -20.74 -7.74 -85.30
C SER A 25 -20.03 -8.75 -86.20
N LEU A 26 -19.68 -9.90 -85.64
CA LEU A 26 -19.04 -11.00 -86.38
C LEU A 26 -20.01 -12.18 -86.42
N SER A 27 -20.21 -12.76 -87.59
CA SER A 27 -20.98 -13.99 -87.80
C SER A 27 -20.20 -14.95 -88.67
N ASP A 28 -20.50 -16.25 -88.56
CA ASP A 28 -19.92 -17.33 -89.39
C ASP A 28 -18.39 -17.38 -89.39
N ILE A 29 -17.77 -17.05 -88.26
CA ILE A 29 -16.32 -17.03 -88.13
C ILE A 29 -15.78 -18.46 -88.23
N LYS A 30 -14.75 -18.64 -89.06
CA LYS A 30 -14.04 -19.90 -89.26
C LYS A 30 -12.54 -19.67 -89.01
N LEU A 31 -11.94 -20.51 -88.18
CA LEU A 31 -10.50 -20.51 -87.96
C LEU A 31 -9.86 -21.66 -88.73
N ASP A 32 -8.99 -21.31 -89.68
CA ASP A 32 -8.16 -22.27 -90.39
C ASP A 32 -6.73 -22.21 -89.83
N TYR A 33 -6.18 -23.36 -89.45
CA TYR A 33 -4.86 -23.45 -88.83
C TYR A 33 -4.14 -24.74 -89.22
N GLU A 34 -2.81 -24.73 -89.19
CA GLU A 34 -1.98 -25.88 -89.58
C GLU A 34 -1.33 -26.51 -88.36
N VAL A 35 -1.39 -27.84 -88.25
CA VAL A 35 -0.68 -28.62 -87.24
C VAL A 35 0.08 -29.74 -87.94
N LEU A 36 1.41 -29.72 -87.85
CA LEU A 36 2.30 -30.74 -88.42
C LEU A 36 2.04 -30.99 -89.93
N GLY A 37 1.82 -29.95 -90.72
CA GLY A 37 1.55 -30.07 -92.16
C GLY A 37 0.09 -30.33 -92.52
N ILE A 38 -0.81 -30.50 -91.54
CA ILE A 38 -2.24 -30.79 -91.77
C ILE A 38 -3.05 -29.53 -91.46
N VAL A 39 -3.74 -29.02 -92.49
CA VAL A 39 -4.71 -27.93 -92.33
C VAL A 39 -5.96 -28.45 -91.63
N LYS A 40 -6.37 -27.76 -90.57
CA LYS A 40 -7.59 -27.99 -89.82
C LYS A 40 -8.46 -26.74 -89.83
N SER A 41 -9.76 -26.94 -89.69
CA SER A 41 -10.78 -25.90 -89.65
C SER A 41 -11.65 -26.07 -88.42
N GLU A 42 -11.95 -24.99 -87.71
CA GLU A 42 -12.82 -25.00 -86.54
C GLU A 42 -13.79 -23.80 -86.57
N ASN A 43 -15.01 -24.00 -86.09
CA ASN A 43 -16.05 -22.96 -86.01
C ASN A 43 -16.59 -22.76 -84.58
N LYS A 44 -16.07 -23.50 -83.60
CA LYS A 44 -16.34 -23.28 -82.17
C LYS A 44 -15.53 -22.10 -81.65
N ILE A 45 -16.18 -20.94 -81.61
CA ILE A 45 -15.60 -19.70 -81.08
C ILE A 45 -16.40 -19.26 -79.87
N TYR A 46 -15.70 -18.92 -78.80
CA TYR A 46 -16.27 -18.55 -77.51
C TYR A 46 -15.78 -17.16 -77.12
N GLU A 47 -16.69 -16.37 -76.54
CA GLU A 47 -16.31 -15.10 -75.91
C GLU A 47 -15.59 -15.38 -74.59
N VAL A 48 -14.39 -14.81 -74.44
CA VAL A 48 -13.61 -14.95 -73.20
C VAL A 48 -13.97 -13.80 -72.27
N VAL A 49 -14.77 -14.09 -71.24
CA VAL A 49 -15.05 -13.15 -70.16
C VAL A 49 -13.94 -13.25 -69.12
N LYS A 50 -13.27 -12.13 -68.81
CA LYS A 50 -12.30 -12.05 -67.73
C LYS A 50 -13.02 -11.72 -66.43
N ASN A 51 -13.14 -12.70 -65.54
CA ASN A 51 -13.61 -12.46 -64.17
C ASN A 51 -12.45 -11.95 -63.30
N GLU A 52 -12.78 -11.16 -62.27
CA GLU A 52 -11.81 -10.82 -61.23
C GLU A 52 -11.36 -12.11 -60.50
N PRO A 53 -10.07 -12.23 -60.16
CA PRO A 53 -9.57 -13.41 -59.48
C PRO A 53 -10.19 -13.50 -58.08
N LEU A 54 -10.89 -14.61 -57.80
CA LEU A 54 -11.32 -14.92 -56.44
C LEU A 54 -10.12 -15.40 -55.63
N ILE A 55 -9.93 -14.84 -54.44
CA ILE A 55 -8.94 -15.34 -53.47
C ILE A 55 -9.62 -16.46 -52.67
N SER A 56 -9.16 -17.69 -52.84
CA SER A 56 -9.50 -18.79 -51.93
C SER A 56 -8.33 -19.04 -50.98
N SER A 57 -8.59 -18.89 -49.68
CA SER A 57 -7.62 -19.17 -48.64
C SER A 57 -8.27 -20.05 -47.57
N LYS A 58 -7.44 -20.82 -46.85
CA LYS A 58 -7.81 -21.32 -45.52
C LYS A 58 -7.93 -20.13 -44.54
N PHE A 59 -8.17 -20.39 -43.26
CA PHE A 59 -8.21 -19.34 -42.23
C PHE A 59 -7.01 -18.38 -42.37
N LEU A 60 -7.30 -17.09 -42.55
CA LEU A 60 -6.31 -16.06 -42.82
C LEU A 60 -6.32 -15.06 -41.67
N ASN A 61 -5.18 -14.88 -41.01
CA ASN A 61 -5.03 -13.89 -39.95
C ASN A 61 -4.58 -12.55 -40.58
N ILE A 62 -5.39 -11.51 -40.45
CA ILE A 62 -5.10 -10.18 -41.01
C ILE A 62 -4.57 -9.28 -39.89
N ASP A 63 -3.34 -8.81 -40.06
CA ASP A 63 -2.75 -7.80 -39.18
C ASP A 63 -3.26 -6.40 -39.55
N PHE A 64 -4.19 -5.91 -38.73
CA PHE A 64 -4.81 -4.59 -38.93
C PHE A 64 -3.94 -3.41 -38.49
N SER A 65 -2.78 -3.64 -37.85
CA SER A 65 -1.90 -2.55 -37.40
C SER A 65 -1.39 -1.67 -38.55
N LYS A 66 -1.31 -2.24 -39.76
CA LYS A 66 -0.86 -1.55 -40.97
C LYS A 66 -1.92 -0.70 -41.66
N LEU A 67 -3.18 -0.75 -41.22
CA LEU A 67 -4.28 -0.01 -41.84
C LEU A 67 -4.24 1.49 -41.55
N GLY A 68 -3.41 1.96 -40.60
CA GLY A 68 -3.27 3.39 -40.31
C GLY A 68 -4.59 4.06 -39.93
N ILE A 69 -5.42 3.38 -39.14
CA ILE A 69 -6.76 3.83 -38.78
C ILE A 69 -6.68 5.19 -38.07
N LEU A 70 -7.32 6.20 -38.64
CA LEU A 70 -7.43 7.53 -38.05
C LEU A 70 -8.71 7.63 -37.20
N VAL A 71 -8.60 8.24 -36.02
CA VAL A 71 -9.72 8.45 -35.10
C VAL A 71 -10.25 9.89 -35.27
N PRO A 72 -11.58 10.09 -35.39
CA PRO A 72 -12.18 11.43 -35.42
C PRO A 72 -11.84 12.25 -34.17
N ASN A 73 -11.63 13.56 -34.33
CA ASN A 73 -11.39 14.49 -33.22
C ASN A 73 -12.65 14.86 -32.42
N GLU A 74 -13.78 14.22 -32.72
CA GLU A 74 -15.05 14.47 -32.05
C GLU A 74 -15.32 13.41 -30.98
N PRO A 75 -15.48 13.82 -29.72
CA PRO A 75 -15.79 12.91 -28.64
C PRO A 75 -17.16 12.24 -28.81
N GLY A 76 -17.34 11.10 -28.13
CA GLY A 76 -18.61 10.38 -28.04
C GLY A 76 -18.58 8.99 -28.67
N ILE A 77 -19.73 8.32 -28.60
CA ILE A 77 -19.92 6.98 -29.16
C ILE A 77 -19.98 7.09 -30.69
N LYS A 78 -19.05 6.42 -31.37
CA LYS A 78 -19.02 6.29 -32.82
C LYS A 78 -19.19 4.81 -33.21
N ASN A 79 -19.69 4.56 -34.41
CA ASN A 79 -19.83 3.21 -34.95
C ASN A 79 -18.63 2.89 -35.84
N LEU A 80 -17.83 1.89 -35.44
CA LEU A 80 -16.74 1.34 -36.25
C LEU A 80 -17.29 0.21 -37.12
N GLU A 81 -17.19 0.39 -38.44
CA GLU A 81 -17.56 -0.60 -39.44
C GLU A 81 -16.32 -1.04 -40.22
N LEU A 82 -16.09 -2.35 -40.30
CA LEU A 82 -15.03 -2.95 -41.11
C LEU A 82 -15.65 -3.76 -42.24
N ASN A 83 -15.29 -3.43 -43.47
CA ASN A 83 -15.80 -4.05 -44.68
C ASN A 83 -14.65 -4.66 -45.50
N LEU A 84 -14.88 -5.83 -46.10
CA LEU A 84 -14.04 -6.43 -47.12
C LEU A 84 -14.79 -6.39 -48.45
N GLY A 85 -14.42 -5.43 -49.31
CA GLY A 85 -15.22 -5.09 -50.48
C GLY A 85 -16.62 -4.64 -50.07
N ASN A 86 -17.65 -5.32 -50.57
CA ASN A 86 -19.05 -5.05 -50.25
C ASN A 86 -19.56 -5.86 -49.04
N THR A 87 -18.72 -6.71 -48.44
CA THR A 87 -19.12 -7.56 -47.32
C THR A 87 -18.73 -6.90 -46.00
N LYS A 88 -19.72 -6.67 -45.14
CA LYS A 88 -19.51 -6.19 -43.77
C LYS A 88 -18.99 -7.30 -42.88
N LEU A 89 -17.79 -7.11 -42.34
CA LEU A 89 -17.11 -8.08 -41.46
C LEU A 89 -17.41 -7.83 -39.98
N LEU A 90 -17.45 -6.56 -39.57
CA LEU A 90 -17.56 -6.15 -38.18
C LEU A 90 -18.31 -4.83 -38.08
N THR A 91 -19.12 -4.71 -37.03
CA THR A 91 -19.71 -3.45 -36.59
C THR A 91 -19.61 -3.40 -35.07
N LYS A 92 -18.97 -2.37 -34.53
CA LYS A 92 -18.76 -2.22 -33.08
C LYS A 92 -18.87 -0.75 -32.69
N ASN A 93 -19.60 -0.47 -31.61
CA ASN A 93 -19.57 0.85 -31.00
C ASN A 93 -18.22 1.07 -30.32
N ILE A 94 -17.57 2.18 -30.64
CA ILE A 94 -16.34 2.66 -30.00
C ILE A 94 -16.62 4.00 -29.33
N GLU A 95 -15.94 4.28 -28.22
CA GLU A 95 -16.06 5.55 -27.51
C GLU A 95 -14.81 6.40 -27.76
N ILE A 96 -15.00 7.62 -28.23
CA ILE A 96 -13.92 8.60 -28.42
C ILE A 96 -13.94 9.55 -27.21
N SER A 97 -12.92 9.51 -26.36
CA SER A 97 -12.83 10.36 -25.19
C SER A 97 -12.36 11.79 -25.54
N PRO A 98 -12.91 12.84 -24.89
CA PRO A 98 -12.55 14.24 -25.16
C PRO A 98 -11.13 14.64 -24.74
N ASN A 99 -10.49 13.85 -23.89
CA ASN A 99 -9.18 14.15 -23.33
C ASN A 99 -8.13 13.16 -23.87
N PHE A 100 -7.57 13.46 -25.04
CA PHE A 100 -6.48 12.68 -25.64
C PHE A 100 -5.14 12.83 -24.91
N GLU A 101 -5.06 13.69 -23.88
CA GLU A 101 -3.92 13.63 -22.96
C GLU A 101 -4.03 12.34 -22.15
N ASN A 102 -3.24 11.34 -22.54
CA ASN A 102 -3.11 10.09 -21.81
C ASN A 102 -2.38 10.34 -20.49
N LYS A 103 -3.13 10.84 -19.49
CA LYS A 103 -2.62 11.12 -18.14
C LYS A 103 -2.11 9.86 -17.43
N ILE A 104 -2.66 8.69 -17.80
CA ILE A 104 -2.30 7.39 -17.24
C ILE A 104 -1.51 6.62 -18.30
N ILE A 105 -0.18 6.64 -18.22
CA ILE A 105 0.71 5.99 -19.16
C ILE A 105 0.57 4.47 -19.11
N GLU A 106 0.63 3.86 -17.93
CA GLU A 106 0.60 2.41 -17.73
C GLU A 106 0.14 2.05 -16.32
N ILE A 107 -0.37 0.84 -16.13
CA ILE A 107 -0.67 0.26 -14.82
C ILE A 107 0.18 -0.99 -14.67
N VAL A 108 1.08 -1.03 -13.68
CA VAL A 108 1.98 -2.17 -13.45
C VAL A 108 1.68 -2.84 -12.11
N PRO A 109 1.90 -4.16 -11.93
CA PRO A 109 2.35 -5.13 -12.93
C PRO A 109 1.22 -5.66 -13.83
N ASN A 110 1.57 -6.11 -15.04
CA ASN A 110 0.60 -6.60 -16.03
C ASN A 110 0.37 -8.12 -15.95
N ASN A 111 1.33 -8.83 -15.34
CA ASN A 111 1.32 -10.28 -15.15
C ASN A 111 1.59 -10.63 -13.67
N PRO A 112 0.62 -10.41 -12.76
CA PRO A 112 0.70 -10.76 -11.34
C PRO A 112 0.40 -12.26 -11.09
N PRO A 113 0.89 -12.89 -10.01
CA PRO A 113 0.36 -14.18 -9.57
C PRO A 113 -1.10 -14.06 -9.12
N ALA A 114 -1.91 -15.08 -9.37
CA ALA A 114 -3.19 -15.26 -8.66
C ALA A 114 -2.94 -15.66 -7.20
N LEU A 115 -3.96 -15.52 -6.35
CA LEU A 115 -3.96 -15.92 -4.93
C LEU A 115 -2.92 -15.22 -4.03
N PHE A 116 -2.16 -14.27 -4.57
CA PHE A 116 -1.16 -13.49 -3.85
C PHE A 116 -1.36 -12.00 -4.11
N GLY A 117 -1.48 -11.22 -3.03
CA GLY A 117 -1.73 -9.78 -3.14
C GLY A 117 -0.48 -9.03 -3.60
N VAL A 118 -0.60 -8.24 -4.67
CA VAL A 118 0.49 -7.40 -5.19
C VAL A 118 0.10 -5.93 -5.23
N THR A 119 1.11 -5.06 -5.17
CA THR A 119 0.93 -3.62 -5.29
C THR A 119 0.93 -3.23 -6.76
N TYR A 120 -0.19 -2.64 -7.20
CA TYR A 120 -0.33 -1.99 -8.49
C TYR A 120 0.08 -0.53 -8.38
N MET A 121 0.67 0.00 -9.44
CA MET A 121 1.05 1.40 -9.59
C MET A 121 0.54 1.94 -10.91
N ALA A 122 -0.17 3.06 -10.85
CA ALA A 122 -0.50 3.88 -12.01
C ALA A 122 0.69 4.78 -12.32
N ILE A 123 1.34 4.53 -13.45
CA ILE A 123 2.35 5.40 -14.01
C ILE A 123 1.62 6.51 -14.77
N THR A 124 1.78 7.75 -14.31
CA THR A 124 1.17 8.93 -14.92
C THR A 124 2.21 9.78 -15.64
N ASP A 125 1.76 10.68 -16.52
CA ASP A 125 2.64 11.63 -17.24
C ASP A 125 3.43 12.55 -16.30
N LYS A 126 2.88 12.83 -15.11
CA LYS A 126 3.54 13.50 -14.00
C LYS A 126 2.86 13.16 -12.68
N THR A 127 3.46 13.57 -11.57
CA THR A 127 2.84 13.45 -10.25
C THR A 127 1.73 14.49 -10.10
N TYR A 128 0.56 14.06 -9.63
CA TYR A 128 -0.58 14.92 -9.36
C TYR A 128 -0.79 15.10 -7.85
N GLN A 129 -0.91 16.35 -7.41
CA GLN A 129 -1.39 16.67 -6.07
C GLN A 129 -2.93 16.68 -6.07
N ASN A 130 -3.54 16.26 -4.97
CA ASN A 130 -5.00 16.21 -4.80
C ASN A 130 -5.74 15.43 -5.91
N ALA A 131 -5.15 14.32 -6.35
CA ALA A 131 -5.77 13.39 -7.28
C ALA A 131 -6.52 12.28 -6.54
N THR A 132 -7.63 11.85 -7.11
CA THR A 132 -8.36 10.65 -6.67
C THR A 132 -8.27 9.57 -7.74
N TYR A 133 -7.91 8.37 -7.33
CA TYR A 133 -7.81 7.18 -8.17
C TYR A 133 -8.93 6.22 -7.78
N ILE A 134 -9.68 5.74 -8.77
CA ILE A 134 -10.73 4.74 -8.60
C ILE A 134 -10.34 3.52 -9.41
N TRP A 135 -10.04 2.44 -8.70
CA TRP A 135 -9.56 1.19 -9.25
C TRP A 135 -10.69 0.18 -9.33
N ASN A 136 -10.96 -0.34 -10.52
CA ASN A 136 -11.87 -1.45 -10.75
C ASN A 136 -11.07 -2.58 -11.41
N PHE A 137 -10.87 -3.69 -10.70
CA PHE A 137 -10.02 -4.78 -11.16
C PHE A 137 -10.70 -5.74 -12.13
N GLY A 138 -12.02 -5.62 -12.35
CA GLY A 138 -12.75 -6.46 -13.30
C GLY A 138 -12.95 -7.92 -12.85
N ASP A 139 -12.71 -8.23 -11.57
CA ASP A 139 -12.86 -9.57 -10.96
C ASP A 139 -14.07 -9.69 -10.03
N SER A 140 -15.01 -8.74 -10.12
CA SER A 140 -16.18 -8.60 -9.23
C SER A 140 -15.87 -8.10 -7.81
N SER A 141 -14.61 -7.75 -7.50
CA SER A 141 -14.30 -7.03 -6.27
C SER A 141 -14.87 -5.60 -6.30
N PRO A 142 -15.19 -5.00 -5.12
CA PRO A 142 -15.59 -3.61 -5.04
C PRO A 142 -14.51 -2.66 -5.56
N GLU A 143 -14.93 -1.52 -6.11
CA GLU A 143 -13.98 -0.47 -6.51
C GLU A 143 -13.21 0.08 -5.31
N ILE A 144 -11.92 0.33 -5.51
CA ILE A 144 -11.04 0.87 -4.47
C ILE A 144 -10.75 2.34 -4.80
N ILE A 145 -11.07 3.24 -3.85
CA ILE A 145 -10.85 4.68 -3.99
C ILE A 145 -9.64 5.07 -3.15
N THR A 146 -8.62 5.68 -3.77
CA THR A 146 -7.38 6.11 -3.11
C THR A 146 -6.98 7.52 -3.52
N ASN A 147 -6.25 8.22 -2.66
CA ASN A 147 -5.58 9.48 -3.01
C ASN A 147 -4.11 9.25 -3.42
N SER A 148 -3.72 8.00 -3.62
CA SER A 148 -2.39 7.54 -4.00
C SER A 148 -2.47 6.78 -5.30
N ASN A 149 -1.44 6.91 -6.15
CA ASN A 149 -1.34 6.20 -7.43
C ASN A 149 -0.98 4.71 -7.28
N ILE A 150 -0.87 4.21 -6.04
CA ILE A 150 -0.64 2.81 -5.74
C ILE A 150 -1.81 2.20 -4.97
N VAL A 151 -2.11 0.94 -5.25
CA VAL A 151 -3.15 0.16 -4.57
C VAL A 151 -2.71 -1.30 -4.47
N ARG A 152 -3.08 -2.01 -3.41
CA ARG A 152 -2.86 -3.45 -3.32
C ARG A 152 -4.12 -4.20 -3.74
N HIS A 153 -3.94 -5.25 -4.55
CA HIS A 153 -5.05 -6.13 -4.96
C HIS A 153 -4.61 -7.59 -5.08
N LYS A 154 -5.55 -8.51 -4.84
CA LYS A 154 -5.36 -9.95 -4.97
C LYS A 154 -6.51 -10.53 -5.79
N PHE A 155 -6.17 -11.22 -6.89
CA PHE A 155 -7.13 -12.01 -7.64
C PHE A 155 -7.32 -13.38 -6.97
N GLU A 156 -8.56 -13.78 -6.71
CA GLU A 156 -8.87 -15.08 -6.06
C GLU A 156 -8.82 -16.28 -7.01
N SER A 157 -8.63 -16.05 -8.31
CA SER A 157 -8.50 -17.11 -9.30
C SER A 157 -7.59 -16.69 -10.46
N PRO A 158 -6.94 -17.64 -11.14
CA PRO A 158 -6.27 -17.34 -12.39
C PRO A 158 -7.26 -16.91 -13.46
N GLY A 159 -6.92 -15.89 -14.24
CA GLY A 159 -7.79 -15.37 -15.30
C GLY A 159 -7.20 -14.19 -16.06
N THR A 160 -7.99 -13.70 -17.01
CA THR A 160 -7.75 -12.42 -17.69
C THR A 160 -8.82 -11.45 -17.22
N TYR A 161 -8.39 -10.33 -16.67
CA TYR A 161 -9.24 -9.32 -16.05
C TYR A 161 -9.09 -7.98 -16.77
N GLU A 162 -10.20 -7.26 -16.92
CA GLU A 162 -10.21 -5.92 -17.52
C GLU A 162 -10.15 -4.87 -16.41
N LEU A 163 -8.94 -4.44 -16.05
CA LEU A 163 -8.71 -3.42 -15.04
C LEU A 163 -9.04 -2.04 -15.63
N LYS A 164 -9.95 -1.32 -15.00
CA LYS A 164 -10.31 0.08 -15.31
C LYS A 164 -9.85 0.99 -14.18
N LEU A 165 -9.00 1.94 -14.53
CA LEU A 165 -8.56 3.00 -13.63
C LEU A 165 -9.19 4.32 -14.06
N LYS A 166 -9.88 4.99 -13.13
CA LYS A 166 -10.28 6.38 -13.28
C LYS A 166 -9.41 7.28 -12.42
N LEU A 167 -8.90 8.35 -13.00
CA LEU A 167 -8.12 9.39 -12.38
C LEU A 167 -8.91 10.70 -12.42
N ILE A 168 -9.21 11.26 -11.26
CA ILE A 168 -9.93 12.52 -11.11
C ILE A 168 -8.94 13.58 -10.62
N ILE A 169 -8.74 14.64 -11.42
CA ILE A 169 -7.87 15.77 -11.09
C ILE A 169 -8.70 17.05 -11.25
N ASN A 170 -8.84 17.83 -10.18
CA ASN A 170 -9.63 19.08 -10.19
C ASN A 170 -11.04 18.89 -10.80
N GLY A 171 -11.69 17.76 -10.50
CA GLY A 171 -13.01 17.40 -11.01
C GLY A 171 -13.05 16.89 -12.46
N THR A 172 -11.92 16.84 -13.17
CA THR A 172 -11.83 16.27 -14.52
C THR A 172 -11.46 14.79 -14.45
N GLU A 173 -12.23 13.94 -15.14
CA GLU A 173 -12.02 12.49 -15.20
C GLU A 173 -11.15 12.08 -16.41
N TYR A 174 -10.20 11.20 -16.16
CA TYR A 174 -9.39 10.50 -17.15
C TYR A 174 -9.48 9.00 -16.86
N SER A 175 -9.54 8.17 -17.90
CA SER A 175 -9.70 6.72 -17.71
C SER A 175 -8.70 5.93 -18.54
N LYS A 176 -8.21 4.82 -17.98
CA LYS A 176 -7.43 3.81 -18.71
C LYS A 176 -7.99 2.42 -18.42
N THR A 177 -8.12 1.64 -19.47
CA THR A 177 -8.44 0.21 -19.39
C THR A 177 -7.22 -0.61 -19.78
N GLN A 178 -6.90 -1.63 -18.99
CA GLN A 178 -5.76 -2.52 -19.25
C GLN A 178 -6.15 -3.97 -18.97
N SER A 179 -5.77 -4.87 -19.87
CA SER A 179 -5.94 -6.31 -19.65
C SER A 179 -4.82 -6.82 -18.74
N ILE A 180 -5.20 -7.39 -17.60
CA ILE A 180 -4.31 -8.02 -16.64
C ILE A 180 -4.47 -9.53 -16.78
N VAL A 181 -3.38 -10.22 -17.10
CA VAL A 181 -3.36 -11.68 -17.21
C VAL A 181 -2.64 -12.20 -15.98
N THR A 182 -3.32 -12.94 -15.12
CA THR A 182 -2.62 -13.52 -13.96
C THR A 182 -1.71 -14.65 -14.42
N GLY A 183 -0.45 -14.64 -14.00
CA GLY A 183 0.50 -15.71 -14.31
C GLY A 183 0.26 -16.96 -13.46
N ASN A 184 0.85 -18.08 -13.89
CA ASN A 184 0.75 -19.35 -13.15
C ASN A 184 1.51 -19.23 -11.82
N ALA A 185 0.91 -19.68 -10.72
CA ALA A 185 1.51 -19.65 -9.38
C ALA A 185 2.95 -20.19 -9.35
N ARG A 186 3.22 -21.27 -10.11
CA ARG A 186 4.53 -21.90 -10.25
C ARG A 186 5.65 -20.90 -10.58
N ASP A 187 5.38 -19.95 -11.46
CA ASP A 187 6.39 -19.01 -11.96
C ASP A 187 6.86 -18.01 -10.89
N TYR A 188 6.13 -17.90 -9.77
CA TYR A 188 6.37 -16.90 -8.73
C TYR A 188 6.83 -17.49 -7.40
N ILE A 189 6.53 -18.76 -7.11
CA ILE A 189 6.79 -19.38 -5.80
C ILE A 189 8.27 -19.27 -5.41
N ASP A 190 9.19 -19.62 -6.31
CA ASP A 190 10.64 -19.52 -6.06
C ASP A 190 11.07 -18.10 -5.66
N ARG A 191 10.56 -17.10 -6.38
CA ARG A 191 10.85 -15.69 -6.11
C ARG A 191 10.28 -15.28 -4.75
N ILE A 192 9.03 -15.62 -4.45
CA ILE A 192 8.36 -15.27 -3.19
C ILE A 192 9.07 -15.93 -1.99
N ILE A 193 9.44 -17.21 -2.11
CA ILE A 193 10.21 -17.92 -1.06
C ILE A 193 11.54 -17.22 -0.83
N LYS A 194 12.27 -16.88 -1.91
CA LYS A 194 13.55 -16.18 -1.81
C LYS A 194 13.39 -14.82 -1.13
N GLU A 195 12.39 -14.03 -1.53
CA GLU A 195 12.09 -12.72 -0.93
C GLU A 195 11.79 -12.85 0.57
N LYS A 196 10.89 -13.77 0.96
CA LYS A 196 10.56 -13.97 2.38
C LYS A 196 11.73 -14.46 3.22
N LYS A 197 12.61 -15.30 2.68
CA LYS A 197 13.86 -15.72 3.37
C LYS A 197 14.83 -14.54 3.54
N GLN A 198 14.93 -13.67 2.55
CA GLN A 198 15.74 -12.45 2.63
C GLN A 198 15.17 -11.48 3.67
N ASP A 199 13.85 -11.31 3.72
CA ASP A 199 13.15 -10.47 4.69
C ASP A 199 13.40 -10.96 6.11
N LEU A 200 13.23 -12.27 6.37
CA LEU A 200 13.57 -12.90 7.65
C LEU A 200 15.02 -12.65 8.05
N SER A 201 15.97 -12.89 7.14
CA SER A 201 17.39 -12.70 7.43
C SER A 201 17.72 -11.24 7.79
N SER A 202 17.10 -10.29 7.08
CA SER A 202 17.28 -8.85 7.29
C SER A 202 16.72 -8.41 8.65
N ILE A 203 15.51 -8.85 8.99
CA ILE A 203 14.88 -8.55 10.27
C ILE A 203 15.65 -9.17 11.42
N GLU A 204 16.08 -10.42 11.31
CA GLU A 204 16.87 -11.07 12.36
C GLU A 204 18.18 -10.36 12.64
N ALA A 205 18.90 -9.97 11.58
CA ALA A 205 20.13 -9.19 11.72
C ALA A 205 19.88 -7.88 12.48
N LYS A 206 18.75 -7.20 12.23
CA LYS A 206 18.37 -5.98 12.95
C LYS A 206 17.94 -6.25 14.39
N ILE A 207 17.11 -7.27 14.64
CA ILE A 207 16.67 -7.64 15.99
C ILE A 207 17.87 -8.02 16.86
N ASN A 208 18.85 -8.72 16.30
CA ASN A 208 20.05 -9.15 17.03
C ASN A 208 20.91 -8.01 17.61
N ASN A 209 20.68 -6.76 17.19
CA ASN A 209 21.33 -5.58 17.76
C ASN A 209 20.66 -5.05 19.05
N PHE A 210 19.50 -5.58 19.43
CA PHE A 210 18.80 -5.18 20.65
C PHE A 210 19.29 -5.96 21.88
N PRO A 211 19.02 -5.50 23.11
CA PRO A 211 19.19 -6.30 24.32
C PRO A 211 18.37 -7.61 24.28
N GLU A 212 18.86 -8.68 24.92
CA GLU A 212 18.27 -10.04 24.88
C GLU A 212 16.77 -10.09 25.21
N TRP A 213 16.31 -9.30 26.19
CA TRP A 213 14.90 -9.28 26.58
C TRP A 213 14.00 -8.71 25.47
N ILE A 214 14.47 -7.70 24.72
CA ILE A 214 13.78 -7.15 23.54
C ILE A 214 13.87 -8.13 22.38
N LYS A 215 15.02 -8.79 22.17
CA LYS A 215 15.15 -9.83 21.13
C LYS A 215 14.09 -10.90 21.30
N LYS A 216 14.01 -11.49 22.49
CA LYS A 216 13.04 -12.55 22.81
C LYS A 216 11.61 -12.10 22.49
N TYR A 217 11.24 -10.90 22.93
CA TYR A 217 9.93 -10.31 22.65
C TYR A 217 9.66 -10.17 21.15
N LEU A 218 10.61 -9.62 20.38
CA LEU A 218 10.43 -9.39 18.95
C LEU A 218 10.37 -10.70 18.17
N PHE A 219 11.18 -11.71 18.52
CA PHE A 219 11.14 -13.04 17.90
C PHE A 219 9.78 -13.73 18.09
N GLU A 220 9.22 -13.63 19.30
CA GLU A 220 7.89 -14.15 19.62
C GLU A 220 6.79 -13.35 18.91
N LYS A 221 6.81 -12.02 19.04
CA LYS A 221 5.77 -11.13 18.52
C LYS A 221 5.64 -11.17 17.00
N LEU A 222 6.75 -11.36 16.29
CA LEU A 222 6.81 -11.50 14.84
C LEU A 222 6.73 -12.95 14.36
N GLU A 223 6.63 -13.91 15.27
CA GLU A 223 6.60 -15.34 14.95
C GLU A 223 7.74 -15.79 14.01
N ILE A 224 8.95 -15.28 14.25
CA ILE A 224 10.10 -15.45 13.33
C ILE A 224 10.43 -16.94 13.12
N ASP A 225 10.50 -17.72 14.20
CA ASP A 225 10.81 -19.15 14.13
C ASP A 225 9.70 -19.96 13.44
N ASN A 226 8.44 -19.58 13.66
CA ASN A 226 7.30 -20.21 13.00
C ASN A 226 7.33 -19.94 11.49
N SER A 227 7.55 -18.68 11.11
CA SER A 227 7.66 -18.24 9.72
C SER A 227 8.80 -18.97 8.99
N LYS A 228 9.97 -19.11 9.63
CA LYS A 228 11.10 -19.90 9.10
C LYS A 228 10.71 -21.35 8.82
N LYS A 229 10.10 -22.03 9.80
CA LYS A 229 9.67 -23.43 9.65
C LYS A 229 8.66 -23.57 8.52
N MET A 230 7.69 -22.66 8.45
CA MET A 230 6.66 -22.66 7.42
C MET A 230 7.27 -22.48 6.03
N ILE A 231 8.17 -21.51 5.85
CA ILE A 231 8.82 -21.27 4.55
C ILE A 231 9.66 -22.46 4.10
N ASN A 232 10.40 -23.09 5.01
CA ASN A 232 11.20 -24.28 4.66
C ASN A 232 10.30 -25.46 4.27
N SER A 233 9.18 -25.65 4.97
CA SER A 233 8.17 -26.66 4.61
C SER A 233 7.56 -26.39 3.24
N LEU A 234 7.14 -25.15 2.97
CA LEU A 234 6.57 -24.74 1.69
C LEU A 234 7.56 -24.88 0.53
N GLU A 235 8.84 -24.56 0.75
CA GLU A 235 9.90 -24.77 -0.24
C GLU A 235 10.11 -26.25 -0.57
N SER A 236 9.98 -27.13 0.44
CA SER A 236 10.15 -28.56 0.24
C SER A 236 8.97 -29.13 -0.56
N ARG A 237 7.74 -28.72 -0.20
CA ARG A 237 6.53 -29.05 -0.96
C ARG A 237 6.58 -28.53 -2.40
N TYR A 238 7.11 -27.33 -2.61
CA TYR A 238 7.26 -26.77 -3.96
C TYR A 238 8.18 -27.60 -4.86
N LYS A 239 9.28 -28.16 -4.32
CA LYS A 239 10.19 -29.02 -5.07
C LYS A 239 9.57 -30.35 -5.50
N GLU A 240 8.57 -30.82 -4.76
CA GLU A 240 7.86 -32.08 -5.00
C GLU A 240 6.55 -31.90 -5.77
N ALA A 241 6.03 -30.67 -5.84
CA ALA A 241 4.76 -30.36 -6.50
C ALA A 241 4.82 -30.59 -8.01
N ILE A 242 3.76 -31.22 -8.53
CA ILE A 242 3.61 -31.60 -9.94
C ILE A 242 2.32 -31.07 -10.57
N SER A 243 1.41 -30.51 -9.78
CA SER A 243 0.10 -30.06 -10.24
C SER A 243 -0.18 -28.58 -9.88
N ASP A 244 -1.01 -27.93 -10.71
CA ASP A 244 -1.41 -26.53 -10.48
C ASP A 244 -2.11 -26.34 -9.13
N SER A 245 -2.94 -27.30 -8.70
CA SER A 245 -3.60 -27.25 -7.39
C SER A 245 -2.62 -27.26 -6.20
N GLU A 246 -1.48 -27.93 -6.33
CA GLU A 246 -0.44 -27.93 -5.29
C GLU A 246 0.26 -26.58 -5.25
N TYR A 247 0.59 -26.01 -6.41
CA TYR A 247 1.18 -24.67 -6.51
C TYR A 247 0.23 -23.59 -5.95
N ASP A 248 -1.06 -23.67 -6.24
CA ASP A 248 -2.09 -22.77 -5.71
C ASP A 248 -2.21 -22.85 -4.18
N SER A 249 -2.12 -24.05 -3.60
CA SER A 249 -2.09 -24.22 -2.15
C SER A 249 -0.83 -23.56 -1.54
N ILE A 250 0.33 -23.78 -2.15
CA ILE A 250 1.60 -23.24 -1.66
C ILE A 250 1.58 -21.71 -1.70
N ILE A 251 1.15 -21.12 -2.81
CA ILE A 251 1.13 -19.65 -2.95
C ILE A 251 0.10 -19.01 -1.99
N SER A 252 -1.04 -19.67 -1.77
CA SER A 252 -2.05 -19.24 -0.81
C SER A 252 -1.50 -19.25 0.63
N GLU A 253 -0.73 -20.27 1.01
CA GLU A 253 -0.08 -20.33 2.32
C GLU A 253 1.05 -19.30 2.46
N LEU A 254 1.85 -19.10 1.41
CA LEU A 254 2.85 -18.02 1.38
C LEU A 254 2.20 -16.64 1.54
N SER A 255 1.03 -16.41 0.95
CA SER A 255 0.30 -15.13 1.04
C SER A 255 -0.11 -14.76 2.48
N LYS A 256 -0.24 -15.76 3.36
CA LYS A 256 -0.64 -15.55 4.77
C LYS A 256 0.53 -15.17 5.67
N LEU A 257 1.76 -15.36 5.22
CA LEU A 257 2.96 -15.04 5.99
C LEU A 257 3.25 -13.54 5.89
N ASN A 258 2.88 -12.77 6.92
CA ASN A 258 3.20 -11.35 7.00
C ASN A 258 4.57 -11.14 7.69
N ILE A 259 5.61 -10.89 6.90
CA ILE A 259 6.98 -10.75 7.38
C ILE A 259 7.48 -9.36 6.98
N PRO A 260 7.92 -8.53 7.93
CA PRO A 260 8.48 -7.24 7.58
C PRO A 260 9.83 -7.47 6.88
N TYR A 261 10.17 -6.63 5.92
CA TYR A 261 11.52 -6.67 5.33
C TYR A 261 12.48 -5.73 6.05
N ASN A 262 11.92 -4.76 6.78
CA ASN A 262 12.67 -3.73 7.47
C ASN A 262 11.91 -3.17 8.68
N PHE A 263 12.64 -2.56 9.61
CA PHE A 263 12.09 -1.62 10.59
C PHE A 263 13.06 -0.52 10.93
N GLU A 264 12.51 0.64 11.24
CA GLU A 264 13.26 1.86 11.53
C GLU A 264 12.58 2.67 12.63
N VAL A 265 13.35 3.61 13.20
CA VAL A 265 12.82 4.56 14.17
C VAL A 265 11.96 5.57 13.43
N SER A 266 10.65 5.53 13.67
CA SER A 266 9.66 6.45 13.08
C SER A 266 9.36 7.66 13.96
N GLN A 267 9.71 7.59 15.25
CA GLN A 267 9.64 8.70 16.18
C GLN A 267 10.74 8.54 17.23
N GLU A 268 11.39 9.65 17.55
CA GLU A 268 12.36 9.73 18.64
C GLU A 268 11.97 10.89 19.55
N ILE A 269 11.85 10.59 20.83
CA ILE A 269 11.66 11.56 21.90
C ILE A 269 12.98 11.59 22.65
N SER A 270 13.76 12.64 22.39
CA SER A 270 14.98 12.91 23.18
C SER A 270 14.62 13.09 24.65
N PRO A 271 15.57 12.88 25.58
CA PRO A 271 15.32 13.04 27.01
C PRO A 271 14.64 14.38 27.33
N ILE A 272 13.40 14.32 27.78
CA ILE A 272 12.60 15.47 28.20
C ILE A 272 12.12 15.29 29.62
N GLU A 273 12.05 16.39 30.35
CA GLU A 273 11.42 16.42 31.66
C GLU A 273 9.90 16.47 31.47
N ILE A 274 9.17 15.60 32.18
CA ILE A 274 7.72 15.47 32.08
C ILE A 274 7.04 15.64 33.45
N PHE A 275 5.79 16.08 33.41
CA PHE A 275 4.90 16.11 34.57
C PHE A 275 3.66 15.27 34.27
N PRO A 276 3.07 14.61 35.28
CA PRO A 276 1.78 13.97 35.14
C PRO A 276 0.70 14.93 34.60
N TYR A 277 -0.26 14.37 33.87
CA TYR A 277 -1.52 15.00 33.43
C TYR A 277 -2.70 14.44 34.24
N GLU A 278 -3.76 15.23 34.35
CA GLU A 278 -4.96 14.85 35.12
C GLU A 278 -5.55 13.52 34.63
N GLU A 279 -5.58 13.31 33.32
CA GLU A 279 -6.07 12.10 32.65
C GLU A 279 -5.29 10.82 33.01
N GLN A 280 -4.08 10.95 33.56
CA GLN A 280 -3.22 9.84 33.94
C GLN A 280 -3.44 9.41 35.40
N ILE A 281 -4.24 10.15 36.16
CA ILE A 281 -4.46 9.82 37.57
C ILE A 281 -5.29 8.55 37.64
N ASN A 282 -4.75 7.57 38.36
CA ASN A 282 -5.44 6.33 38.67
C ASN A 282 -5.63 6.18 40.19
N LEU A 283 -6.71 6.76 40.70
CA LEU A 283 -7.02 6.73 42.13
C LEU A 283 -7.33 5.31 42.65
N GLU A 284 -7.88 4.43 41.81
CA GLU A 284 -8.19 3.06 42.21
C GLU A 284 -6.90 2.28 42.50
N ALA A 285 -5.93 2.34 41.59
CA ALA A 285 -4.61 1.72 41.79
C ALA A 285 -3.89 2.30 43.04
N LEU A 286 -3.91 3.62 43.23
CA LEU A 286 -3.32 4.26 44.41
C LEU A 286 -4.00 3.83 45.72
N LYS A 287 -5.33 3.75 45.72
CA LYS A 287 -6.11 3.30 46.88
C LYS A 287 -5.72 1.89 47.30
N SER A 288 -5.54 0.98 46.35
CA SER A 288 -5.07 -0.38 46.67
C SER A 288 -3.65 -0.44 47.22
N MET A 289 -2.76 0.50 46.84
CA MET A 289 -1.36 0.49 47.29
C MET A 289 -1.12 1.06 48.68
N ASP A 290 -1.84 2.11 49.08
CA ASP A 290 -1.64 2.79 50.39
C ASP A 290 -2.88 2.75 51.28
N ASN A 291 -3.91 1.98 50.89
CA ASN A 291 -5.23 1.96 51.53
C ASN A 291 -5.83 3.37 51.70
N PHE A 292 -5.51 4.24 50.73
CA PHE A 292 -5.80 5.65 50.76
C PHE A 292 -7.18 5.94 50.13
N VAL A 293 -7.96 6.84 50.74
CA VAL A 293 -9.27 7.26 50.22
C VAL A 293 -9.27 8.78 50.02
N TYR A 294 -9.42 9.20 48.77
CA TYR A 294 -9.62 10.59 48.38
C TYR A 294 -11.10 10.83 48.07
N GLU A 295 -11.69 11.87 48.65
CA GLU A 295 -13.09 12.27 48.42
C GLU A 295 -13.22 13.69 47.83
N GLY A 296 -12.10 14.32 47.42
CA GLY A 296 -12.08 15.67 46.84
C GLY A 296 -12.11 15.67 45.30
N GLU A 297 -11.94 16.86 44.70
CA GLU A 297 -11.87 17.00 43.24
C GLU A 297 -10.53 16.46 42.70
N ILE A 298 -10.56 15.68 41.61
CA ILE A 298 -9.36 15.09 41.01
C ILE A 298 -8.31 16.18 40.69
N LYS A 299 -8.76 17.37 40.28
CA LYS A 299 -7.91 18.53 40.04
C LYS A 299 -7.10 18.97 41.26
N ASP A 300 -7.69 18.99 42.45
CA ASP A 300 -6.97 19.38 43.67
C ASP A 300 -5.87 18.36 44.02
N PHE A 301 -6.14 17.07 43.79
CA PHE A 301 -5.13 16.02 43.93
C PHE A 301 -4.02 16.15 42.88
N TYR A 302 -4.40 16.38 41.63
CA TYR A 302 -3.49 16.64 40.51
C TYR A 302 -2.52 17.79 40.82
N ASP A 303 -3.05 18.94 41.23
CA ASP A 303 -2.28 20.14 41.53
C ASP A 303 -1.31 19.90 42.69
N ALA A 304 -1.75 19.20 43.75
CA ALA A 304 -0.91 18.87 44.89
C ALA A 304 0.23 17.91 44.52
N VAL A 305 -0.04 16.90 43.69
CA VAL A 305 0.98 15.95 43.21
C VAL A 305 2.02 16.67 42.37
N ASN A 306 1.59 17.50 41.41
CA ASN A 306 2.53 18.24 40.56
C ASN A 306 3.35 19.27 41.35
N PHE A 307 2.75 19.96 42.32
CA PHE A 307 3.48 20.84 43.24
C PHE A 307 4.55 20.06 44.02
N TRP A 308 4.21 18.87 44.52
CA TRP A 308 5.17 18.04 45.24
C TRP A 308 6.30 17.55 44.31
N ILE A 309 5.99 17.08 43.11
CA ILE A 309 6.98 16.59 42.13
C ILE A 309 7.99 17.72 41.81
N LEU A 310 7.50 18.92 41.51
CA LEU A 310 8.33 20.09 41.16
C LEU A 310 9.43 20.38 42.19
N ASN A 311 9.19 20.08 43.47
CA ASN A 311 10.12 20.39 44.56
C ASN A 311 10.99 19.20 44.99
N ASN A 312 10.62 17.96 44.63
CA ASN A 312 11.21 16.76 45.22
C ASN A 312 11.72 15.74 44.20
N LEU A 313 11.20 15.76 42.97
CA LEU A 313 11.43 14.68 42.01
C LEU A 313 11.49 15.18 40.57
N LYS A 314 12.61 14.90 39.91
CA LYS A 314 12.75 15.09 38.47
C LYS A 314 12.43 13.80 37.72
N ILE A 315 11.57 13.91 36.71
CA ILE A 315 11.09 12.80 35.89
C ILE A 315 11.51 13.05 34.44
N ILE A 316 12.35 12.17 33.90
CA ILE A 316 12.85 12.30 32.52
C ILE A 316 12.30 11.13 31.68
N LEU A 317 11.64 11.43 30.58
CA LEU A 317 11.19 10.49 29.56
C LEU A 317 12.09 10.56 28.33
N GLU A 318 12.55 9.41 27.87
CA GLU A 318 13.09 9.22 26.53
C GLU A 318 12.40 8.02 25.87
N SER A 319 12.18 8.08 24.55
CA SER A 319 11.51 6.97 23.86
C SER A 319 11.85 6.91 22.36
N LYS A 320 11.86 5.70 21.82
CA LYS A 320 11.99 5.43 20.39
C LYS A 320 10.85 4.53 19.93
N THR A 321 10.06 5.01 18.98
CA THR A 321 9.03 4.21 18.30
C THR A 321 9.62 3.60 17.04
N TYR A 322 9.46 2.28 16.90
CA TYR A 322 9.88 1.53 15.73
C TYR A 322 8.68 1.16 14.86
N SER A 323 8.75 1.48 13.58
CA SER A 323 7.75 1.09 12.58
C SER A 323 8.29 0.00 11.66
N PHE A 324 7.44 -0.99 11.37
CA PHE A 324 7.74 -2.03 10.39
C PHE A 324 7.36 -1.59 8.99
N TYR A 325 8.15 -2.10 8.04
CA TYR A 325 7.85 -2.04 6.63
C TYR A 325 7.62 -3.45 6.12
N PHE A 326 6.42 -3.68 5.61
CA PHE A 326 6.03 -4.91 4.95
C PHE A 326 5.99 -4.67 3.45
N ARG A 327 6.35 -5.67 2.65
CA ARG A 327 6.15 -5.61 1.18
C ARG A 327 4.67 -5.53 0.80
N ASP A 328 3.88 -6.03 1.73
CA ASP A 328 2.46 -6.31 1.67
C ASP A 328 1.61 -5.12 2.13
N GLU A 329 2.22 -4.08 2.69
CA GLU A 329 1.52 -2.90 3.21
C GLU A 329 2.12 -1.62 2.64
N ILE A 330 1.24 -0.68 2.28
CA ILE A 330 1.66 0.60 1.70
C ILE A 330 2.20 1.53 2.79
N ASN A 331 1.60 1.47 3.98
CA ASN A 331 1.94 2.33 5.10
C ASN A 331 2.82 1.59 6.09
N GLN A 332 3.76 2.32 6.70
CA GLN A 332 4.48 1.82 7.86
C GLN A 332 3.52 1.62 9.03
N ILE A 333 3.71 0.56 9.80
CA ILE A 333 2.92 0.29 11.01
C ILE A 333 3.83 0.41 12.22
N PRO A 334 3.58 1.36 13.15
CA PRO A 334 4.27 1.39 14.44
C PRO A 334 4.04 0.08 15.18
N LEU A 335 5.12 -0.68 15.43
CA LEU A 335 5.00 -1.91 16.21
C LEU A 335 5.02 -1.60 17.70
N PHE A 336 6.07 -0.91 18.14
CA PHE A 336 6.33 -0.71 19.55
C PHE A 336 7.12 0.57 19.81
N SER A 337 6.98 1.09 21.02
CA SER A 337 7.81 2.16 21.57
C SER A 337 8.64 1.63 22.72
N HIS A 338 9.97 1.72 22.59
CA HIS A 338 10.90 1.46 23.68
C HIS A 338 11.08 2.75 24.46
N SER A 339 10.53 2.77 25.67
CA SER A 339 10.51 3.95 26.53
C SER A 339 11.37 3.72 27.75
N LYS A 340 12.06 4.78 28.18
CA LYS A 340 12.80 4.82 29.43
C LYS A 340 12.38 6.03 30.26
N ILE A 341 11.98 5.76 31.50
CA ILE A 341 11.66 6.76 32.51
C ILE A 341 12.79 6.77 33.52
N THR A 342 13.33 7.95 33.79
CA THR A 342 14.37 8.16 34.81
C THR A 342 13.82 9.05 35.91
N LEU A 343 13.82 8.54 37.14
CA LEU A 343 13.41 9.24 38.34
C LEU A 343 14.66 9.68 39.11
N ILE A 344 14.81 10.99 39.36
CA ILE A 344 15.95 11.57 40.07
C ILE A 344 15.39 12.34 41.27
N PRO A 345 15.61 11.87 42.51
CA PRO A 345 15.14 12.59 43.69
C PRO A 345 16.05 13.80 44.00
N GLU A 346 15.44 14.91 44.41
CA GLU A 346 16.15 16.13 44.87
C GLU A 346 16.47 16.08 46.38
N GLY A 347 16.06 15.01 47.06
CA GLY A 347 16.29 14.76 48.49
C GLY A 347 15.91 13.33 48.88
N GLU A 348 15.87 13.04 50.18
CA GLU A 348 15.36 11.75 50.65
C GLU A 348 13.82 11.76 50.64
N ILE A 349 13.22 10.78 49.98
CA ILE A 349 11.76 10.66 49.85
C ILE A 349 11.31 9.39 50.57
N ASP A 350 10.39 9.51 51.54
CA ASP A 350 9.88 8.36 52.32
C ASP A 350 9.29 7.29 51.41
N LYS A 351 8.40 7.69 50.49
CA LYS A 351 7.74 6.74 49.60
C LYS A 351 7.24 7.38 48.32
N ILE A 352 7.38 6.66 47.19
CA ILE A 352 6.77 7.01 45.90
C ILE A 352 6.04 5.82 45.29
N TYR A 353 4.98 6.12 44.56
CA TYR A 353 4.21 5.22 43.72
C TYR A 353 4.47 5.57 42.26
N PHE A 354 4.89 4.58 41.49
CA PHE A 354 5.04 4.71 40.03
C PHE A 354 4.07 3.77 39.36
N LEU A 355 3.17 4.33 38.57
CA LEU A 355 2.14 3.62 37.81
C LEU A 355 2.47 3.68 36.34
N ILE A 356 2.16 2.59 35.64
CA ILE A 356 2.16 2.53 34.19
C ILE A 356 0.76 2.07 33.75
N ASN A 357 -0.04 3.04 33.29
CA ASN A 357 -1.46 2.89 32.93
C ASN A 357 -1.58 2.38 31.49
N GLN A 358 -1.17 1.13 31.26
CA GLN A 358 -1.25 0.52 29.94
C GLN A 358 -1.49 -0.97 30.05
N ASP A 359 -2.18 -1.53 29.06
CA ASP A 359 -2.53 -2.94 29.02
C ASP A 359 -1.30 -3.85 29.25
N VAL A 360 -1.24 -4.45 30.45
CA VAL A 360 -0.13 -5.33 30.89
C VAL A 360 0.07 -6.50 29.93
N SER A 361 -1.01 -6.99 29.31
CA SER A 361 -0.91 -8.10 28.35
C SER A 361 -0.14 -7.73 27.08
N LYS A 362 0.05 -6.42 26.82
CA LYS A 362 0.72 -5.89 25.63
C LYS A 362 2.01 -5.16 25.96
N THR A 363 2.33 -5.03 27.24
CA THR A 363 3.45 -4.25 27.74
C THR A 363 4.52 -5.16 28.28
N LEU A 364 5.75 -4.97 27.83
CA LEU A 364 6.90 -5.69 28.38
C LEU A 364 7.76 -4.75 29.21
N ILE A 365 7.95 -5.08 30.49
CA ILE A 365 8.79 -4.30 31.39
C ILE A 365 10.11 -5.03 31.62
N LYS A 366 11.21 -4.28 31.56
CA LYS A 366 12.51 -4.71 32.05
C LYS A 366 12.68 -4.21 33.49
N SER A 367 12.25 -5.01 34.46
CA SER A 367 12.38 -4.68 35.88
C SER A 367 12.77 -5.91 36.69
N GLU A 368 13.74 -5.71 37.58
CA GLU A 368 14.02 -6.63 38.71
C GLU A 368 13.22 -6.22 39.96
N ASP A 369 12.71 -4.99 40.00
CA ASP A 369 11.88 -4.48 41.08
C ASP A 369 10.50 -5.15 41.04
N LYS A 370 9.97 -5.47 42.23
CA LYS A 370 8.63 -6.04 42.39
C LYS A 370 7.57 -5.02 41.98
N PHE A 371 6.57 -5.49 41.24
CA PHE A 371 5.40 -4.71 40.86
C PHE A 371 4.12 -5.48 41.13
N GLU A 372 3.03 -4.74 41.28
CA GLU A 372 1.68 -5.27 41.44
C GLU A 372 0.88 -4.98 40.16
N ASN A 373 -0.02 -5.92 39.83
CA ASN A 373 -0.97 -5.77 38.73
C ASN A 373 -2.32 -5.38 39.32
N PHE A 374 -2.93 -4.32 38.80
CA PHE A 374 -4.25 -3.85 39.23
C PHE A 374 -5.32 -4.26 38.20
N GLU A 375 -6.58 -4.36 38.65
CA GLU A 375 -7.69 -4.89 37.83
C GLU A 375 -7.97 -4.07 36.55
N ASP A 376 -7.59 -2.80 36.56
CA ASP A 376 -7.67 -1.85 35.44
C ASP A 376 -6.52 -1.98 34.42
N LYS A 377 -5.69 -3.03 34.55
CA LYS A 377 -4.49 -3.28 33.75
C LYS A 377 -3.36 -2.28 34.00
N THR A 378 -3.33 -1.63 35.15
CA THR A 378 -2.20 -0.78 35.57
C THR A 378 -1.10 -1.62 36.21
N LEU A 379 0.14 -1.24 35.93
CA LEU A 379 1.32 -1.77 36.60
C LEU A 379 1.80 -0.78 37.64
N GLY A 380 2.08 -1.26 38.84
CA GLY A 380 2.41 -0.38 39.93
C GLY A 380 3.64 -0.80 40.72
N PHE A 381 4.49 0.18 41.00
CA PHE A 381 5.74 0.01 41.73
C PHE A 381 5.71 0.89 42.98
N ILE A 382 6.17 0.34 44.10
CA ILE A 382 6.27 1.05 45.37
C ILE A 382 7.74 1.11 45.77
N PHE A 383 8.27 2.32 45.93
CA PHE A 383 9.63 2.53 46.41
C PHE A 383 9.60 3.23 47.76
N ASN A 384 10.25 2.62 48.76
CA ASN A 384 10.44 3.20 50.09
C ASN A 384 11.86 3.74 50.22
N ASN A 385 12.07 4.79 51.02
CA ASN A 385 13.35 5.46 51.25
C ASN A 385 14.07 5.79 49.93
N PHE A 386 13.34 6.40 49.00
CA PHE A 386 13.80 6.70 47.67
C PHE A 386 14.77 7.88 47.70
N ASN A 387 16.06 7.56 47.57
CA ASN A 387 17.17 8.51 47.72
C ASN A 387 18.20 8.43 46.59
N SER A 388 17.94 7.62 45.57
CA SER A 388 18.86 7.40 44.46
C SER A 388 18.11 7.32 43.15
N LYS A 389 18.82 7.65 42.06
CA LYS A 389 18.30 7.60 40.70
C LYS A 389 17.79 6.19 40.38
N LYS A 390 16.57 6.09 39.83
CA LYS A 390 16.01 4.85 39.28
C LYS A 390 15.65 5.02 37.80
N GLU A 391 15.83 3.95 37.04
CA GLU A 391 15.51 3.89 35.62
C GLU A 391 14.55 2.73 35.35
N PHE A 392 13.50 3.00 34.58
CA PHE A 392 12.49 2.03 34.17
C PHE A 392 12.47 1.96 32.66
N GLU A 393 12.67 0.76 32.11
CA GLU A 393 12.56 0.52 30.68
C GLU A 393 11.35 -0.37 30.39
N PHE A 394 10.56 0.00 29.40
CA PHE A 394 9.43 -0.81 28.94
C PHE A 394 9.19 -0.67 27.45
N LEU A 395 8.54 -1.69 26.87
CA LEU A 395 8.01 -1.68 25.52
C LEU A 395 6.49 -1.55 25.60
N SER A 396 5.96 -0.54 24.92
CA SER A 396 4.52 -0.35 24.73
C SER A 396 4.14 -0.58 23.27
N PRO A 397 2.92 -1.07 22.97
CA PRO A 397 2.48 -1.27 21.60
C PRO A 397 2.24 0.06 20.90
N GLY A 398 2.61 0.13 19.62
CA GLY A 398 2.35 1.29 18.77
C GLY A 398 3.21 2.51 19.12
N ARG A 399 2.68 3.69 18.75
CA ARG A 399 3.35 4.98 18.91
C ARG A 399 3.06 5.57 20.29
N LEU A 400 4.10 6.05 20.97
CA LEU A 400 3.96 6.75 22.24
C LEU A 400 3.40 8.16 22.01
N ASP A 401 2.33 8.49 22.71
CA ASP A 401 1.92 9.88 22.87
C ASP A 401 2.76 10.53 23.97
N TYR A 402 3.63 11.47 23.58
CA TYR A 402 4.48 12.19 24.53
C TYR A 402 3.74 13.31 25.24
N LEU A 403 2.58 13.73 24.73
CA LEU A 403 1.72 14.71 25.40
C LEU A 403 0.90 14.04 26.51
N ASN A 404 0.65 12.74 26.40
CA ASN A 404 -0.01 11.97 27.44
C ASN A 404 0.66 10.59 27.57
N PRO A 405 1.88 10.51 28.13
CA PRO A 405 2.56 9.23 28.31
C PRO A 405 1.80 8.34 29.30
N PRO A 406 1.84 7.01 29.18
CA PRO A 406 1.02 6.11 30.00
C PRO A 406 1.62 5.89 31.40
N VAL A 407 2.22 6.92 32.00
CA VAL A 407 2.91 6.84 33.29
C VAL A 407 2.36 7.88 34.24
N PHE A 408 2.22 7.51 35.50
CA PHE A 408 1.78 8.40 36.55
C PHE A 408 2.62 8.18 37.81
N ILE A 409 2.98 9.26 38.50
CA ILE A 409 3.81 9.21 39.71
C ILE A 409 3.12 9.99 40.80
N SER A 410 3.08 9.42 42.00
CA SER A 410 2.55 10.09 43.19
C SER A 410 3.47 9.84 44.39
N PRO A 411 3.67 10.83 45.27
CA PRO A 411 4.19 10.56 46.60
C PRO A 411 3.16 9.83 47.46
N LYS A 412 3.56 9.51 48.69
CA LYS A 412 2.63 9.14 49.75
C LYS A 412 1.60 10.24 49.98
N PHE A 413 0.35 9.84 50.20
CA PHE A 413 -0.73 10.81 50.37
C PHE A 413 -0.51 11.78 51.53
N SER A 414 0.09 11.32 52.62
CA SER A 414 0.40 12.16 53.79
C SER A 414 1.33 13.34 53.47
N ASP A 415 2.06 13.26 52.36
CA ASP A 415 3.05 14.26 51.94
C ASP A 415 2.42 15.34 51.05
N LEU A 416 1.14 15.15 50.66
CA LEU A 416 0.38 16.09 49.85
C LEU A 416 -0.39 17.07 50.73
N ASN A 417 -0.19 18.37 50.47
CA ASN A 417 -0.94 19.43 51.16
C ASN A 417 -2.19 19.85 50.36
N ILE A 418 -3.24 19.06 50.41
CA ILE A 418 -4.46 19.28 49.61
C ILE A 418 -5.44 20.28 50.27
N LYS A 419 -5.31 20.53 51.58
CA LYS A 419 -6.28 21.33 52.35
C LYS A 419 -5.99 22.82 52.39
N ASN A 420 -4.74 23.21 52.18
CA ASN A 420 -4.44 24.60 51.90
C ASN A 420 -4.72 24.79 50.42
N LYS A 421 -5.52 25.78 50.03
CA LYS A 421 -5.48 26.28 48.65
C LYS A 421 -4.03 26.65 48.36
N ILE A 422 -3.30 25.73 47.74
CA ILE A 422 -1.97 25.97 47.23
C ILE A 422 -2.16 27.15 46.27
N GLU A 423 -1.30 28.18 46.35
CA GLU A 423 -1.28 29.21 45.31
C GLU A 423 -1.14 28.47 43.98
N ILE A 424 -2.21 28.54 43.20
CA ILE A 424 -2.50 27.62 42.12
C ILE A 424 -1.37 27.79 41.10
N LEU A 425 -0.60 26.72 40.86
CA LEU A 425 0.52 26.71 39.93
C LEU A 425 0.06 26.79 38.46
N CYS A 426 -1.20 26.47 38.18
CA CYS A 426 -1.83 26.58 36.87
C CYS A 426 -3.33 26.79 37.04
N ASN A 427 -3.78 28.03 36.98
CA ASN A 427 -5.15 28.37 37.35
C ASN A 427 -6.17 28.16 36.21
N ASN A 428 -5.71 27.83 34.99
CA ASN A 428 -6.49 27.66 33.77
C ASN A 428 -7.35 28.90 33.42
N ASP A 429 -6.89 30.10 33.78
CA ASP A 429 -7.59 31.36 33.51
C ASP A 429 -7.26 31.96 32.12
N GLY A 430 -6.36 31.31 31.37
CA GLY A 430 -5.88 31.75 30.06
C GLY A 430 -4.71 32.74 30.11
N ILE A 431 -4.13 33.02 31.27
CA ILE A 431 -3.04 33.98 31.47
C ILE A 431 -1.82 33.25 32.03
N CYS A 432 -0.71 33.26 31.28
CA CYS A 432 0.55 32.69 31.74
C CYS A 432 1.25 33.59 32.80
N ASP A 433 1.00 33.34 34.08
CA ASP A 433 1.55 34.10 35.21
C ASP A 433 2.86 33.52 35.76
N LYS A 434 3.97 34.10 35.30
CA LYS A 434 5.33 33.74 35.76
C LYS A 434 5.56 33.94 37.25
N THR A 435 4.77 34.80 37.92
CA THR A 435 4.94 35.06 39.37
C THR A 435 4.36 33.94 40.22
N LEU A 436 3.39 33.19 39.68
CA LEU A 436 2.86 31.94 40.24
C LEU A 436 3.68 30.72 39.82
N GLY A 437 4.75 30.90 39.05
CA GLY A 437 5.59 29.81 38.54
C GLY A 437 5.04 29.13 37.28
N GLU A 438 4.00 29.71 36.65
CA GLU A 438 3.43 29.17 35.42
C GLU A 438 4.41 29.29 34.26
N ASN A 439 4.55 28.18 33.54
CA ASN A 439 5.28 28.10 32.30
C ASN A 439 4.68 27.00 31.42
N TYR A 440 5.13 26.93 30.18
CA TYR A 440 4.57 25.99 29.20
C TYR A 440 4.71 24.50 29.59
N LYS A 441 5.59 24.16 30.56
CA LYS A 441 5.81 22.78 31.01
C LYS A 441 4.84 22.35 32.10
N ASN A 442 4.46 23.26 33.01
CA ASN A 442 3.58 22.96 34.14
C ASN A 442 2.17 23.56 34.00
N CYS A 443 1.95 24.44 33.01
CA CYS A 443 0.65 25.07 32.76
C CYS A 443 0.42 25.33 31.26
N SER A 444 0.37 24.27 30.45
CA SER A 444 0.31 24.40 28.98
C SER A 444 -0.99 25.01 28.44
N ASN A 445 -2.08 24.95 29.22
CA ASN A 445 -3.37 25.55 28.89
C ASN A 445 -3.28 27.08 28.81
N ASP A 446 -2.63 27.70 29.81
CA ASP A 446 -2.48 29.16 29.91
C ASP A 446 -1.17 29.63 29.24
N CYS A 447 -0.09 28.87 29.44
CA CYS A 447 1.24 29.13 28.88
C CYS A 447 1.48 28.38 27.57
N LYS A 448 0.69 28.68 26.54
CA LYS A 448 0.98 28.16 25.19
C LYS A 448 2.33 28.72 24.69
N PRO A 449 3.20 27.90 24.07
CA PRO A 449 4.48 28.38 23.56
C PRO A 449 4.29 29.11 22.22
N VAL A 450 3.57 30.23 22.23
CA VAL A 450 3.10 30.96 21.04
C VAL A 450 4.26 31.39 20.14
N PHE A 451 5.41 31.74 20.74
CA PHE A 451 6.61 32.12 19.99
C PHE A 451 7.17 30.96 19.16
N LEU A 452 7.21 29.74 19.72
CA LEU A 452 7.62 28.52 19.01
C LEU A 452 6.64 28.19 17.89
N THR A 453 5.34 28.33 18.15
CA THR A 453 4.29 28.15 17.13
C THR A 453 4.44 29.16 15.98
N PHE A 454 4.74 30.42 16.29
CA PHE A 454 4.99 31.46 15.28
C PHE A 454 6.26 31.18 14.48
N THR A 455 7.36 30.79 15.13
CA THR A 455 8.59 30.41 14.42
C THR A 455 8.40 29.17 13.56
N PHE A 456 7.63 28.18 14.03
CA PHE A 456 7.34 26.97 13.25
C PHE A 456 6.42 27.26 12.06
N LEU A 457 5.40 28.11 12.26
CA LEU A 457 4.55 28.60 11.18
C LEU A 457 5.33 29.45 10.18
N LEU A 458 6.27 30.28 10.63
CA LEU A 458 7.11 31.11 9.76
C LEU A 458 8.12 30.26 8.98
N VAL A 459 8.69 29.22 9.60
CA VAL A 459 9.52 28.22 8.92
C VAL A 459 8.69 27.42 7.91
N LEU A 460 7.50 26.95 8.28
CA LEU A 460 6.58 26.28 7.35
C LEU A 460 6.15 27.20 6.20
N PHE A 461 5.92 28.49 6.47
CA PHE A 461 5.59 29.48 5.46
C PHE A 461 6.78 29.71 4.51
N ILE A 462 8.00 29.81 5.02
CA ILE A 462 9.21 29.92 4.19
C ILE A 462 9.40 28.63 3.35
N ILE A 463 9.21 27.44 3.93
CA ILE A 463 9.32 26.16 3.22
C ILE A 463 8.22 25.97 2.18
N ALA A 464 7.00 26.46 2.43
CA ALA A 464 5.88 26.35 1.47
C ALA A 464 5.97 27.35 0.31
N PHE A 465 6.79 28.41 0.44
CA PHE A 465 6.97 29.47 -0.56
C PHE A 465 8.42 29.58 -1.08
N SER A 466 9.27 28.58 -0.81
CA SER A 466 10.55 28.32 -1.48
C SER A 466 10.44 27.04 -2.31
#